data_AF-A0A4U6D1E1-F1
#
_entry.id   AF-A0A4U6D1E1-F1
#
_cell.length_a   1.000
_cell.length_b   1.000
_cell.length_c   1.000
_cell.angle_alpha   90.00
_cell.angle_beta   90.00
_cell.angle_gamma   90.00
#
_symmetry.space_group_name_H-M   'P 1'
#
loop_
_entity.id
_entity.type
_entity.pdbx_description
1 polymer ?
#
loop_
_entity_poly.entity_id
_entity_poly.type
_entity_poly.pdbx_seq_one_letter_code
_entity_poly.pdbx_strand_id
1 'polypeptide(L)'
;MEETKKKPLRMNGTSLEGRDFSNMNLEGADFSFSSLEGINFDGSNLRGAKIRFASLENATFRNADLTNADLSFSSLTDADMTGAKIEGANFSFSSQGKSFKWQDFKLIGLIQSQSWIGTLVAIIIGALMLYGTSAIIYFTLEILYTSNPVQVQLNQYLIVQNIVCGVVVVLVAQNMAIWLDAMIEKVFLRHLVLSGVVTLAFFGINVGMFYGFGQKIFRAIVAQSPQQAGQNGVWFWYAIGPLIIANVFYYLNRQGRQLSRKISEQEYQLLNLEKLKTRAELDALQARINPHFLYNALNSIASLVHEDPDKAEEMTLLLSKLFRYTTGRKNNDYFDTIENELEMVQTYLQVEKVRFGDRLQFDVEVANQELNSLLVPKFILQPIVENAIKHGISKLADQGKIIVKIYEEKGWLHLCVHDNGPLFSDTMGAGYGIRSIQDKLKLLYGEDATIELHNDPIKSVNISIRKAAIDASEEKAH
;
A
#
# COMPACT_ATOMS: atom_id res chain seq x y z
N MET A 1 -43.22 -10.39 -21.03
CA MET A 1 -41.88 -10.29 -21.63
C MET A 1 -40.91 -10.15 -20.47
N GLU A 2 -40.25 -11.25 -20.08
CA GLU A 2 -39.11 -11.15 -19.16
C GLU A 2 -38.00 -10.38 -19.89
N GLU A 3 -37.59 -9.25 -19.35
CA GLU A 3 -36.33 -8.61 -19.72
C GLU A 3 -35.23 -9.64 -19.53
N THR A 4 -34.66 -10.12 -20.63
CA THR A 4 -33.42 -10.89 -20.61
C THR A 4 -32.34 -10.01 -20.01
N LYS A 5 -32.12 -10.13 -18.68
CA LYS A 5 -30.99 -9.52 -17.99
C LYS A 5 -29.74 -9.92 -18.75
N LYS A 6 -29.19 -9.00 -19.55
CA LYS A 6 -27.91 -9.17 -20.24
C LYS A 6 -26.91 -9.56 -19.15
N LYS A 7 -26.35 -10.77 -19.26
CA LYS A 7 -25.32 -11.21 -18.34
C LYS A 7 -24.16 -10.21 -18.42
N PRO A 8 -23.63 -9.73 -17.29
CA PRO A 8 -22.52 -8.80 -17.30
C PRO A 8 -21.32 -9.41 -18.01
N LEU A 9 -20.55 -8.56 -18.70
CA LEU A 9 -19.34 -8.95 -19.42
C LEU A 9 -18.34 -9.57 -18.44
N ARG A 10 -17.78 -10.74 -18.79
CA ARG A 10 -16.74 -11.40 -17.99
C ARG A 10 -15.46 -11.51 -18.80
N MET A 11 -14.42 -10.82 -18.36
CA MET A 11 -13.07 -10.81 -18.91
C MET A 11 -12.07 -10.82 -17.75
N ASN A 12 -12.21 -11.79 -16.83
CA ASN A 12 -11.32 -11.98 -15.69
C ASN A 12 -10.04 -12.73 -16.12
N GLY A 13 -8.89 -12.37 -15.57
CA GLY A 13 -7.60 -13.01 -15.90
C GLY A 13 -7.18 -12.86 -17.36
N THR A 14 -7.65 -11.82 -18.05
CA THR A 14 -7.44 -11.61 -19.48
C THR A 14 -6.43 -10.48 -19.72
N SER A 15 -5.59 -10.55 -20.75
CA SER A 15 -4.76 -9.41 -21.18
C SER A 15 -5.52 -8.56 -22.20
N LEU A 16 -5.72 -7.29 -21.86
CA LEU A 16 -6.45 -6.27 -22.63
C LEU A 16 -5.64 -4.96 -22.73
N GLU A 17 -4.32 -5.07 -22.69
CA GLU A 17 -3.39 -3.93 -22.73
C GLU A 17 -3.64 -3.04 -23.95
N GLY A 18 -3.72 -1.73 -23.72
CA GLY A 18 -3.93 -0.70 -24.75
C GLY A 18 -5.28 -0.74 -25.47
N ARG A 19 -6.23 -1.58 -25.04
CA ARG A 19 -7.55 -1.70 -25.69
C ARG A 19 -8.42 -0.46 -25.43
N ASP A 20 -9.32 -0.17 -26.37
CA ASP A 20 -10.29 0.91 -26.25
C ASP A 20 -11.68 0.39 -25.89
N PHE A 21 -12.18 0.82 -24.73
CA PHE A 21 -13.49 0.56 -24.16
C PHE A 21 -14.25 1.86 -23.87
N SER A 22 -13.81 2.97 -24.45
CA SER A 22 -14.44 4.28 -24.25
C SER A 22 -15.93 4.26 -24.63
N ASN A 23 -16.74 4.99 -23.87
CA ASN A 23 -18.20 5.13 -24.05
C ASN A 23 -19.01 3.83 -24.02
N MET A 24 -18.43 2.70 -23.58
CA MET A 24 -19.14 1.42 -23.49
C MET A 24 -20.00 1.30 -22.22
N ASN A 25 -21.08 0.50 -22.31
CA ASN A 25 -21.82 0.07 -21.12
C ASN A 25 -21.24 -1.23 -20.57
N LEU A 26 -20.52 -1.11 -19.45
CA LEU A 26 -19.78 -2.15 -18.74
C LEU A 26 -20.29 -2.32 -17.31
N GLU A 27 -21.57 -2.01 -17.08
CA GLU A 27 -22.20 -2.16 -15.77
C GLU A 27 -22.10 -3.61 -15.27
N GLY A 28 -21.57 -3.77 -14.06
CA GLY A 28 -21.35 -5.07 -13.43
C GLY A 28 -20.30 -5.95 -14.12
N ALA A 29 -19.55 -5.44 -15.09
CA ALA A 29 -18.52 -6.19 -15.79
C ALA A 29 -17.42 -6.68 -14.83
N ASP A 30 -16.86 -7.86 -15.10
CA ASP A 30 -15.79 -8.46 -14.30
C ASP A 30 -14.49 -8.50 -15.09
N PHE A 31 -13.57 -7.62 -14.70
CA PHE A 31 -12.18 -7.49 -15.17
C PHE A 31 -11.17 -7.88 -14.09
N SER A 32 -11.59 -8.62 -13.06
CA SER A 32 -10.70 -8.97 -11.96
C SER A 32 -9.50 -9.79 -12.47
N PHE A 33 -8.30 -9.55 -11.94
CA PHE A 33 -7.05 -10.24 -12.30
C PHE A 33 -6.54 -9.99 -13.74
N SER A 34 -7.10 -9.01 -14.44
CA SER A 34 -6.76 -8.76 -15.85
C SER A 34 -5.59 -7.79 -16.01
N SER A 35 -4.80 -7.97 -17.08
CA SER A 35 -3.80 -6.98 -17.47
C SER A 35 -4.46 -5.90 -18.32
N LEU A 36 -4.56 -4.70 -17.80
CA LEU A 36 -5.29 -3.56 -18.38
C LEU A 36 -4.37 -2.34 -18.53
N GLU A 37 -3.06 -2.55 -18.66
CA GLU A 37 -2.10 -1.46 -18.85
C GLU A 37 -2.45 -0.64 -20.11
N GLY A 38 -2.51 0.69 -19.96
CA GLY A 38 -2.82 1.62 -21.05
C GLY A 38 -4.25 1.54 -21.59
N ILE A 39 -5.17 0.85 -20.91
CA ILE A 39 -6.55 0.70 -21.37
C ILE A 39 -7.30 2.05 -21.37
N ASN A 40 -8.19 2.25 -22.34
CA ASN A 40 -9.05 3.44 -22.41
C ASN A 40 -10.50 3.12 -21.99
N PHE A 41 -10.93 3.64 -20.86
CA PHE A 41 -12.30 3.58 -20.33
C PHE A 41 -13.02 4.94 -20.33
N ASP A 42 -12.52 5.93 -21.08
CA ASP A 42 -13.08 7.29 -21.09
C ASP A 42 -14.58 7.29 -21.42
N GLY A 43 -15.39 7.95 -20.60
CA GLY A 43 -16.85 8.07 -20.78
C GLY A 43 -17.66 6.78 -20.59
N SER A 44 -17.04 5.67 -20.17
CA SER A 44 -17.72 4.39 -20.01
C SER A 44 -18.60 4.31 -18.75
N ASN A 45 -19.62 3.44 -18.77
CA ASN A 45 -20.42 3.10 -17.59
C ASN A 45 -19.86 1.83 -16.94
N LEU A 46 -19.16 1.96 -15.82
CA LEU A 46 -18.52 0.90 -15.04
C LEU A 46 -19.18 0.71 -13.67
N ARG A 47 -20.45 1.10 -13.51
CA ARG A 47 -21.18 0.97 -12.25
C ARG A 47 -21.16 -0.48 -11.75
N GLY A 48 -20.76 -0.69 -10.51
CA GLY A 48 -20.67 -2.03 -9.92
C GLY A 48 -19.68 -2.98 -10.60
N ALA A 49 -18.81 -2.50 -11.51
CA ALA A 49 -17.81 -3.32 -12.18
C ALA A 49 -16.78 -3.83 -11.16
N LYS A 50 -16.26 -5.04 -11.39
CA LYS A 50 -15.21 -5.66 -10.57
C LYS A 50 -13.90 -5.58 -11.34
N ILE A 51 -12.95 -4.80 -10.82
CA ILE A 51 -11.63 -4.54 -11.42
C ILE A 51 -10.55 -4.79 -10.36
N ARG A 52 -10.74 -5.84 -9.55
CA ARG A 52 -9.87 -6.16 -8.41
C ARG A 52 -8.61 -6.85 -8.91
N PHE A 53 -7.45 -6.59 -8.30
CA PHE A 53 -6.18 -7.24 -8.69
C PHE A 53 -5.80 -7.04 -10.18
N ALA A 54 -6.33 -6.02 -10.86
CA ALA A 54 -5.97 -5.71 -12.24
C ALA A 54 -4.75 -4.80 -12.31
N SER A 55 -3.92 -4.93 -13.35
CA SER A 55 -2.88 -3.94 -13.65
C SER A 55 -3.47 -2.82 -14.51
N LEU A 56 -3.54 -1.59 -13.99
CA LEU A 56 -4.14 -0.42 -14.64
C LEU A 56 -3.09 0.68 -14.83
N GLU A 57 -1.81 0.31 -15.01
CA GLU A 57 -0.78 1.31 -15.28
C GLU A 57 -1.14 2.12 -16.53
N ASN A 58 -1.04 3.44 -16.47
CA ASN A 58 -1.37 4.34 -17.59
C ASN A 58 -2.82 4.26 -18.13
N ALA A 59 -3.76 3.65 -17.40
CA ALA A 59 -5.16 3.55 -17.82
C ALA A 59 -5.91 4.90 -17.77
N THR A 60 -6.87 5.13 -18.66
CA THR A 60 -7.70 6.35 -18.67
C THR A 60 -9.17 6.06 -18.34
N PHE A 61 -9.77 6.87 -17.48
CA PHE A 61 -11.16 6.77 -17.01
C PHE A 61 -11.88 8.13 -17.08
N ARG A 62 -11.48 9.02 -18.00
CA ARG A 62 -11.97 10.40 -18.01
C ARG A 62 -13.48 10.43 -18.18
N ASN A 63 -14.19 11.12 -17.30
CA ASN A 63 -15.66 11.19 -17.31
C ASN A 63 -16.40 9.83 -17.24
N ALA A 64 -15.75 8.75 -16.80
CA ALA A 64 -16.39 7.45 -16.61
C ALA A 64 -17.29 7.41 -15.35
N ASP A 65 -18.28 6.51 -15.30
CA ASP A 65 -19.08 6.25 -14.10
C ASP A 65 -18.62 4.96 -13.42
N LEU A 66 -17.88 5.09 -12.31
CA LEU A 66 -17.36 4.02 -11.47
C LEU A 66 -18.19 3.83 -10.17
N THR A 67 -19.42 4.34 -10.10
CA THR A 67 -20.23 4.25 -8.87
C THR A 67 -20.36 2.80 -8.39
N ASN A 68 -20.02 2.53 -7.13
CA ASN A 68 -19.97 1.19 -6.53
C ASN A 68 -19.06 0.15 -7.22
N ALA A 69 -18.13 0.58 -8.07
CA ALA A 69 -17.14 -0.31 -8.68
C ALA A 69 -16.10 -0.78 -7.64
N ASP A 70 -15.54 -1.97 -7.83
CA ASP A 70 -14.56 -2.56 -6.92
C ASP A 70 -13.19 -2.67 -7.59
N LEU A 71 -12.30 -1.72 -7.30
CA LEU A 71 -10.93 -1.61 -7.80
C LEU A 71 -9.90 -1.99 -6.71
N SER A 72 -10.30 -2.72 -5.66
CA SER A 72 -9.36 -3.05 -4.58
C SER A 72 -8.19 -3.88 -5.09
N PHE A 73 -6.99 -3.65 -4.56
CA PHE A 73 -5.76 -4.37 -4.93
C PHE A 73 -5.30 -4.19 -6.39
N SER A 74 -5.86 -3.26 -7.17
CA SER A 74 -5.38 -2.97 -8.53
C SER A 74 -4.19 -2.01 -8.53
N SER A 75 -3.26 -2.14 -9.48
CA SER A 75 -2.18 -1.16 -9.70
C SER A 75 -2.69 0.02 -10.51
N LEU A 76 -2.75 1.22 -9.93
CA LEU A 76 -3.28 2.44 -10.56
C LEU A 76 -2.16 3.45 -10.88
N THR A 77 -0.93 2.98 -11.08
CA THR A 77 0.21 3.84 -11.38
C THR A 77 -0.08 4.65 -12.65
N ASP A 78 0.02 5.97 -12.59
CA ASP A 78 -0.25 6.86 -13.73
C ASP A 78 -1.67 6.79 -14.35
N ALA A 79 -2.65 6.22 -13.66
CA ALA A 79 -4.03 6.25 -14.15
C ALA A 79 -4.62 7.68 -14.12
N ASP A 80 -5.40 8.02 -15.15
CA ASP A 80 -6.10 9.31 -15.30
C ASP A 80 -7.61 9.13 -15.07
N MET A 81 -8.12 9.67 -13.96
CA MET A 81 -9.53 9.60 -13.57
C MET A 81 -10.24 10.96 -13.62
N THR A 82 -9.72 11.90 -14.41
CA THR A 82 -10.25 13.27 -14.46
C THR A 82 -11.74 13.28 -14.82
N GLY A 83 -12.59 13.79 -13.92
CA GLY A 83 -14.04 13.88 -14.14
C GLY A 83 -14.83 12.59 -13.93
N ALA A 84 -14.19 11.49 -13.49
CA ALA A 84 -14.90 10.23 -13.21
C ALA A 84 -15.81 10.33 -11.97
N LYS A 85 -16.98 9.66 -12.01
CA LYS A 85 -17.86 9.50 -10.84
C LYS A 85 -17.44 8.29 -10.04
N ILE A 86 -17.05 8.45 -8.78
CA ILE A 86 -16.46 7.38 -7.94
C ILE A 86 -17.21 7.13 -6.63
N GLU A 87 -18.47 7.55 -6.56
CA GLU A 87 -19.28 7.40 -5.33
C GLU A 87 -19.45 5.92 -4.96
N GLY A 88 -19.06 5.54 -3.75
CA GLY A 88 -19.13 4.15 -3.29
C GLY A 88 -18.14 3.18 -3.93
N ALA A 89 -17.23 3.66 -4.80
CA ALA A 89 -16.20 2.82 -5.39
C ALA A 89 -15.15 2.40 -4.35
N ASN A 90 -14.70 1.15 -4.41
CA ASN A 90 -13.74 0.58 -3.47
C ASN A 90 -12.32 0.60 -4.06
N PHE A 91 -11.43 1.39 -3.46
CA PHE A 91 -10.00 1.49 -3.84
C PHE A 91 -9.06 0.93 -2.77
N SER A 92 -9.56 0.10 -1.86
CA SER A 92 -8.72 -0.43 -0.77
C SER A 92 -7.50 -1.18 -1.34
N PHE A 93 -6.30 -0.86 -0.86
CA PHE A 93 -5.05 -1.51 -1.26
C PHE A 93 -4.65 -1.35 -2.75
N SER A 94 -5.26 -0.43 -3.50
CA SER A 94 -4.77 -0.10 -4.84
C SER A 94 -3.48 0.73 -4.74
N SER A 95 -2.40 0.32 -5.40
CA SER A 95 -1.16 1.09 -5.42
C SER A 95 -1.32 2.29 -6.36
N GLN A 96 -1.21 3.51 -5.83
CA GLN A 96 -0.86 4.65 -6.66
C GLN A 96 0.65 4.83 -6.52
N GLY A 97 1.42 4.31 -7.48
CA GLY A 97 2.76 4.81 -7.69
C GLY A 97 2.63 6.32 -7.91
N LYS A 98 3.14 7.12 -6.96
CA LYS A 98 3.18 8.58 -7.12
C LYS A 98 4.16 8.88 -8.25
N SER A 99 3.67 8.89 -9.48
CA SER A 99 4.35 9.70 -10.49
C SER A 99 4.24 11.14 -10.05
N PHE A 100 5.33 11.86 -10.25
CA PHE A 100 5.41 13.27 -9.94
C PHE A 100 4.39 14.03 -10.80
N LYS A 101 3.19 14.24 -10.25
CA LYS A 101 2.15 15.04 -10.88
C LYS A 101 2.37 16.50 -10.48
N TRP A 102 2.53 17.38 -11.46
CA TRP A 102 2.62 18.83 -11.23
C TRP A 102 1.39 19.40 -10.47
N GLN A 103 0.30 18.63 -10.36
CA GLN A 103 -0.89 18.94 -9.59
C GLN A 103 -0.70 18.72 -8.07
N ASP A 104 0.34 18.00 -7.64
CA ASP A 104 0.79 17.90 -6.23
C ASP A 104 1.53 19.16 -5.75
N PHE A 105 1.62 20.21 -6.58
CA PHE A 105 2.00 21.58 -6.20
C PHE A 105 0.98 22.19 -5.21
N LYS A 106 0.84 21.61 -4.02
CA LYS A 106 0.30 22.37 -2.89
C LYS A 106 1.39 23.36 -2.49
N LEU A 107 1.17 24.65 -2.80
CA LEU A 107 2.05 25.76 -2.41
C LEU A 107 2.53 25.65 -0.95
N ILE A 108 1.64 25.16 -0.08
CA ILE A 108 1.90 24.83 1.33
C ILE A 108 2.98 23.76 1.51
N GLY A 109 2.98 22.67 0.74
CA GLY A 109 3.97 21.59 0.82
C GLY A 109 5.35 21.99 0.30
N LEU A 110 5.40 22.88 -0.70
CA LEU A 110 6.65 23.43 -1.23
C LEU A 110 7.34 24.34 -0.21
N ILE A 111 6.59 25.27 0.38
CA ILE A 111 7.07 26.14 1.48
C ILE A 111 7.58 25.30 2.66
N GLN A 112 6.93 24.17 2.94
CA GLN A 112 7.28 23.27 4.05
C GLN A 112 8.48 22.38 3.75
N SER A 113 8.84 22.21 2.48
CA SER A 113 10.01 21.42 2.11
C SER A 113 11.29 22.17 2.48
N GLN A 114 12.24 21.50 3.13
CA GLN A 114 13.59 22.02 3.40
C GLN A 114 14.47 22.01 2.12
N SER A 115 13.85 21.90 0.94
CA SER A 115 14.55 21.89 -0.34
C SER A 115 14.93 23.30 -0.75
N TRP A 116 15.95 23.43 -1.61
CA TRP A 116 16.32 24.73 -2.18
C TRP A 116 15.17 25.38 -2.96
N ILE A 117 14.30 24.57 -3.58
CA ILE A 117 13.09 25.04 -4.30
C ILE A 117 12.07 25.60 -3.31
N GLY A 118 11.84 24.91 -2.20
CA GLY A 118 10.94 25.37 -1.14
C GLY A 118 11.37 26.69 -0.52
N THR A 119 12.66 26.84 -0.25
CA THR A 119 13.25 28.10 0.23
C THR A 119 13.10 29.22 -0.79
N LEU A 120 13.30 28.94 -2.08
CA LEU A 120 13.11 29.93 -3.15
C LEU A 120 11.65 30.39 -3.28
N VAL A 121 10.68 29.47 -3.20
CA VAL A 121 9.25 29.80 -3.18
C VAL A 121 8.88 30.62 -1.94
N ALA A 122 9.41 30.25 -0.77
CA ALA A 122 9.19 30.98 0.48
C ALA A 122 9.73 32.42 0.42
N ILE A 123 10.90 32.62 -0.17
CA ILE A 123 11.50 33.94 -0.41
C ILE A 123 10.60 34.79 -1.32
N ILE A 124 10.12 34.23 -2.42
CA ILE A 124 9.26 34.95 -3.38
C ILE A 124 7.94 35.37 -2.71
N ILE A 125 7.31 34.48 -1.95
CA ILE A 125 6.06 34.79 -1.23
C ILE A 125 6.31 35.83 -0.12
N GLY A 126 7.42 35.69 0.63
CA GLY A 126 7.82 36.67 1.63
C GLY A 126 8.02 38.06 1.02
N ALA A 127 8.69 38.14 -0.13
CA ALA A 127 8.89 39.40 -0.86
C ALA A 127 7.56 40.00 -1.35
N LEU A 128 6.66 39.18 -1.89
CA LEU A 128 5.31 39.59 -2.30
C LEU A 128 4.47 40.08 -1.12
N MET A 129 4.56 39.45 0.05
CA MET A 129 3.85 39.89 1.26
C MET A 129 4.44 41.17 1.86
N LEU A 130 5.76 41.37 1.75
CA LEU A 130 6.46 42.51 2.33
C LEU A 130 6.25 43.79 1.51
N TYR A 131 6.39 43.70 0.19
CA TYR A 131 6.23 44.83 -0.71
C TYR A 131 4.78 44.99 -1.18
N GLY A 132 4.06 43.89 -1.39
CA GLY A 132 2.87 43.91 -2.22
C GLY A 132 3.23 44.15 -3.69
N THR A 133 2.39 43.62 -4.59
CA THR A 133 2.53 43.86 -6.03
C THR A 133 2.48 45.36 -6.36
N SER A 134 1.70 46.14 -5.61
CA SER A 134 1.56 47.58 -5.77
C SER A 134 2.85 48.38 -5.47
N ALA A 135 3.64 48.01 -4.46
CA ALA A 135 4.89 48.73 -4.19
C ALA A 135 5.98 48.37 -5.19
N ILE A 136 6.03 47.12 -5.65
CA ILE A 136 6.93 46.70 -6.74
C ILE A 136 6.64 47.55 -7.98
N ILE A 137 5.38 47.64 -8.38
CA ILE A 137 4.94 48.47 -9.51
C ILE A 137 5.29 49.95 -9.28
N TYR A 138 5.01 50.50 -8.09
CA TYR A 138 5.32 51.89 -7.75
C TYR A 138 6.81 52.20 -7.91
N PHE A 139 7.70 51.41 -7.29
CA PHE A 139 9.14 51.64 -7.39
C PHE A 139 9.67 51.40 -8.80
N THR A 140 9.11 50.45 -9.56
CA THR A 140 9.46 50.24 -10.96
C THR A 140 9.06 51.44 -11.83
N LEU A 141 7.85 51.99 -11.65
CA LEU A 141 7.39 53.18 -12.36
C LEU A 141 8.23 54.41 -11.99
N GLU A 142 8.53 54.60 -10.70
CA GLU A 142 9.35 55.71 -10.24
C GLU A 142 10.76 55.67 -10.84
N ILE A 143 11.35 54.48 -11.02
CA ILE A 143 12.65 54.31 -11.69
C ILE A 143 12.56 54.66 -13.18
N LEU A 144 11.48 54.28 -13.86
CA LEU A 144 11.31 54.47 -15.30
C LEU A 144 10.99 55.93 -15.68
N TYR A 145 10.23 56.63 -14.83
CA TYR A 145 9.69 57.95 -15.16
C TYR A 145 10.41 59.12 -14.46
N THR A 146 11.30 58.85 -13.50
CA THR A 146 12.06 59.92 -12.81
C THR A 146 13.30 60.34 -13.59
N SER A 147 13.44 61.62 -13.89
CA SER A 147 14.63 62.18 -14.57
C SER A 147 15.79 62.50 -13.63
N ASN A 148 15.59 62.44 -12.30
CA ASN A 148 16.64 62.70 -11.31
C ASN A 148 17.50 61.44 -11.03
N PRO A 149 18.80 61.43 -11.40
CA PRO A 149 19.66 60.25 -11.23
C PRO A 149 19.88 59.85 -9.76
N VAL A 150 19.84 60.80 -8.82
CA VAL A 150 20.04 60.51 -7.39
C VAL A 150 18.80 59.83 -6.80
N GLN A 151 17.60 60.20 -7.26
CA GLN A 151 16.34 59.58 -6.85
C GLN A 151 16.20 58.15 -7.42
N VAL A 152 16.69 57.92 -8.64
CA VAL A 152 16.80 56.56 -9.21
C VAL A 152 17.73 55.68 -8.36
N GLN A 153 18.89 56.20 -7.94
CA GLN A 153 19.81 55.45 -7.06
C GLN A 153 19.20 55.14 -5.69
N LEU A 154 18.42 56.07 -5.12
CA LEU A 154 17.69 55.84 -3.86
C LEU A 154 16.67 54.69 -4.00
N ASN A 155 15.86 54.72 -5.05
CA ASN A 155 14.85 53.70 -5.29
C ASN A 155 15.49 52.32 -5.51
N GLN A 156 16.59 52.26 -6.29
CA GLN A 156 17.36 51.03 -6.45
C GLN A 156 17.89 50.50 -5.10
N TYR A 157 18.44 51.39 -4.27
CA TYR A 157 18.91 51.01 -2.93
C TYR A 157 17.77 50.47 -2.06
N LEU A 158 16.61 51.12 -2.02
CA LEU A 158 15.45 50.67 -1.24
C LEU A 158 14.89 49.32 -1.72
N ILE A 159 14.89 49.05 -3.03
CA ILE A 159 14.51 47.74 -3.57
C ILE A 159 15.49 46.66 -3.12
N VAL A 160 16.79 46.90 -3.28
CA VAL A 160 17.81 45.92 -2.87
C VAL A 160 17.73 45.69 -1.35
N GLN A 161 17.54 46.76 -0.58
CA GLN A 161 17.43 46.71 0.88
C GLN A 161 16.28 45.83 1.37
N ASN A 162 15.04 46.02 0.90
CA ASN A 162 13.97 45.16 1.41
C ASN A 162 13.94 43.76 0.77
N ILE A 163 14.51 43.53 -0.42
CA ILE A 163 14.77 42.16 -0.92
C ILE A 163 15.72 41.43 0.04
N VAL A 164 16.86 42.04 0.36
CA VAL A 164 17.85 41.45 1.28
C VAL A 164 17.23 41.23 2.67
N CYS A 165 16.47 42.20 3.19
CA CYS A 165 15.78 42.04 4.46
C CYS A 165 14.76 40.89 4.42
N GLY A 166 13.93 40.81 3.37
CA GLY A 166 12.93 39.76 3.22
C GLY A 166 13.54 38.36 3.17
N VAL A 167 14.61 38.18 2.38
CA VAL A 167 15.37 36.92 2.30
C VAL A 167 15.90 36.53 3.67
N VAL A 168 16.57 37.45 4.37
CA VAL A 168 17.18 37.11 5.66
C VAL A 168 16.12 36.81 6.72
N VAL A 169 15.01 37.56 6.74
CA VAL A 169 13.91 37.32 7.69
C VAL A 169 13.33 35.92 7.50
N VAL A 170 13.11 35.48 6.26
CA VAL A 170 12.61 34.12 5.96
C VAL A 170 13.63 33.08 6.38
N LEU A 171 14.92 33.26 6.06
CA LEU A 171 15.98 32.31 6.43
C LEU A 171 16.15 32.22 7.95
N VAL A 172 16.14 33.34 8.66
CA VAL A 172 16.20 33.37 10.13
C VAL A 172 14.98 32.66 10.71
N ALA A 173 13.78 32.94 10.22
CA ALA A 173 12.57 32.27 10.69
C ALA A 173 12.59 30.75 10.45
N GLN A 174 13.08 30.30 9.28
CA GLN A 174 13.18 28.89 8.93
C GLN A 174 14.20 28.14 9.79
N ASN A 175 15.39 28.72 10.00
CA ASN A 175 16.44 28.10 10.80
C ASN A 175 16.12 28.10 12.29
N MET A 176 15.53 29.19 12.80
CA MET A 176 15.08 29.28 14.19
C MET A 176 13.91 28.33 14.48
N ALA A 177 13.10 27.96 13.48
CA ALA A 177 11.89 27.18 13.70
C ALA A 177 12.14 25.83 14.40
N ILE A 178 13.18 25.10 13.99
CA ILE A 178 13.53 23.80 14.58
C ILE A 178 14.02 23.97 16.02
N TRP A 179 14.93 24.92 16.23
CA TRP A 179 15.51 25.20 17.55
C TRP A 179 14.44 25.68 18.55
N LEU A 180 13.56 26.59 18.13
CA LEU A 180 12.46 27.10 18.96
C LEU A 180 11.48 25.99 19.35
N ASP A 181 11.19 25.07 18.43
CA ASP A 181 10.31 23.95 18.72
C ASP A 181 10.90 22.95 19.72
N ALA A 182 12.24 22.80 19.73
CA ALA A 182 12.96 21.91 20.61
C ALA A 182 13.20 22.50 22.02
N MET A 183 13.55 23.79 22.10
CA MET A 183 14.02 24.39 23.36
C MET A 183 12.92 25.05 24.21
N ILE A 184 11.79 25.42 23.60
CA ILE A 184 10.76 26.22 24.28
C ILE A 184 9.43 25.47 24.19
N GLU A 185 8.80 25.11 25.30
CA GLU A 185 7.50 24.42 25.26
C GLU A 185 6.34 25.36 24.90
N LYS A 186 6.31 26.56 25.50
CA LYS A 186 5.20 27.51 25.37
C LYS A 186 5.20 28.19 24.00
N VAL A 187 4.11 28.00 23.24
CA VAL A 187 3.94 28.54 21.87
C VAL A 187 4.13 30.06 21.80
N PHE A 188 3.51 30.80 22.73
CA PHE A 188 3.63 32.24 22.79
C PHE A 188 5.08 32.72 22.93
N LEU A 189 5.87 32.04 23.77
CA LEU A 189 7.27 32.39 24.00
C LEU A 189 8.15 32.12 22.77
N ARG A 190 7.80 31.12 21.94
CA ARG A 190 8.48 30.88 20.65
C ARG A 190 8.32 32.07 19.70
N HIS A 191 7.09 32.58 19.56
CA HIS A 191 6.79 33.75 18.74
C HIS A 191 7.46 35.02 19.27
N LEU A 192 7.53 35.19 20.60
CA LEU A 192 8.21 36.32 21.23
C LEU A 192 9.72 36.30 20.95
N VAL A 193 10.37 35.14 21.14
CA VAL A 193 11.81 34.99 20.88
C VAL A 193 12.12 35.14 19.40
N LEU A 194 11.32 34.53 18.52
CA LEU A 194 11.46 34.71 17.07
C LEU A 194 11.36 36.19 16.69
N SER A 195 10.38 36.90 17.25
CA SER A 195 10.19 38.33 17.03
C SER A 195 11.43 39.13 17.41
N GLY A 196 11.99 38.89 18.59
CA GLY A 196 13.22 39.56 19.04
C GLY A 196 14.43 39.30 18.12
N VAL A 197 14.63 38.04 17.71
CA VAL A 197 15.73 37.66 16.80
C VAL A 197 15.56 38.29 15.42
N VAL A 198 14.34 38.27 14.87
CA VAL A 198 14.03 38.90 13.58
C VAL A 198 14.22 40.41 13.63
N THR A 199 13.81 41.07 14.73
CA THR A 199 14.05 42.51 14.92
C THR A 199 15.54 42.82 14.96
N LEU A 200 16.35 42.06 15.70
CA LEU A 200 17.81 42.25 15.75
C LEU A 200 18.46 42.05 14.37
N ALA A 201 18.08 40.99 13.65
CA ALA A 201 18.58 40.72 12.31
C ALA A 201 18.19 41.84 11.33
N PHE A 202 16.93 42.29 11.38
CA PHE A 202 16.44 43.38 10.56
C PHE A 202 17.24 44.67 10.79
N PHE A 203 17.37 45.12 12.04
CA PHE A 203 18.15 46.33 12.33
C PHE A 203 19.62 46.19 11.94
N GLY A 204 20.24 45.04 12.22
CA GLY A 204 21.64 44.77 11.86
C GLY A 204 21.89 44.91 10.35
N ILE A 205 21.00 44.36 9.53
CA ILE A 205 21.09 44.48 8.06
C ILE A 205 20.89 45.91 7.59
N ASN A 206 19.85 46.59 8.11
CA ASN A 206 19.56 47.97 7.72
C ASN A 206 20.75 48.89 8.04
N VAL A 207 21.35 48.74 9.22
CA VAL A 207 22.55 49.47 9.64
C VAL A 207 23.72 49.12 8.71
N GLY A 208 23.99 47.84 8.47
CA GLY A 208 25.08 47.40 7.60
C GLY A 208 24.96 47.94 6.16
N MET A 209 23.77 47.86 5.57
CA MET A 209 23.51 48.37 4.22
C MET A 209 23.59 49.89 4.14
N PHE A 210 23.14 50.59 5.19
CA PHE A 210 23.26 52.05 5.26
C PHE A 210 24.72 52.50 5.26
N TYR A 211 25.57 51.90 6.10
CA TYR A 211 26.99 52.27 6.15
C TYR A 211 27.77 51.80 4.92
N GLY A 212 27.42 50.66 4.32
CA GLY A 212 28.10 50.14 3.13
C GLY A 212 27.76 50.90 1.84
N PHE A 213 26.48 51.20 1.62
CA PHE A 213 25.98 51.71 0.33
C PHE A 213 25.11 52.95 0.48
N GLY A 214 24.24 53.00 1.50
CA GLY A 214 23.25 54.06 1.67
C GLY A 214 23.82 55.44 1.99
N GLN A 215 24.94 55.53 2.71
CA GLN A 215 25.49 56.79 3.22
C GLN A 215 25.88 57.75 2.09
N LYS A 216 26.44 57.23 0.99
CA LYS A 216 26.82 58.05 -0.17
C LYS A 216 25.59 58.64 -0.87
N ILE A 217 24.56 57.82 -1.06
CA ILE A 217 23.30 58.20 -1.70
C ILE A 217 22.57 59.24 -0.85
N PHE A 218 22.48 58.99 0.46
CA PHE A 218 21.78 59.89 1.39
C PHE A 218 22.46 61.27 1.49
N ARG A 219 23.80 61.32 1.52
CA ARG A 219 24.54 62.60 1.47
C ARG A 219 24.27 63.38 0.17
N ALA A 220 24.16 62.69 -0.97
CA ALA A 220 23.85 63.32 -2.25
C ALA A 220 22.41 63.90 -2.27
N ILE A 221 21.44 63.22 -1.67
CA ILE A 221 20.06 63.69 -1.53
C ILE A 221 19.99 64.92 -0.63
N VAL A 222 20.63 64.87 0.55
CA VAL A 222 20.66 65.99 1.50
C VAL A 222 21.25 67.24 0.84
N ALA A 223 22.28 67.07 0.00
CA ALA A 223 22.90 68.17 -0.73
C ALA A 223 21.98 68.77 -1.82
N GLN A 224 21.15 67.97 -2.48
CA GLN A 224 20.23 68.44 -3.53
C GLN A 224 18.88 68.95 -2.99
N SER A 225 18.41 68.41 -1.86
CA SER A 225 17.08 68.73 -1.31
C SER A 225 17.06 68.56 0.22
N PRO A 226 17.57 69.56 0.97
CA PRO A 226 17.67 69.49 2.44
C PRO A 226 16.32 69.29 3.14
N GLN A 227 15.25 69.84 2.56
CA GLN A 227 13.88 69.76 3.10
C GLN A 227 13.24 68.37 2.91
N GLN A 228 13.64 67.61 1.88
CA GLN A 228 13.17 66.23 1.66
C GLN A 228 13.88 65.23 2.58
N ALA A 229 15.15 65.46 2.90
CA ALA A 229 15.90 64.59 3.80
C ALA A 229 15.39 64.60 5.26
N GLY A 230 14.66 65.65 5.66
CA GLY A 230 14.03 65.76 6.98
C GLY A 230 12.64 65.15 7.09
N GLN A 231 12.00 64.80 5.95
CA GLN A 231 10.76 64.02 5.96
C GLN A 231 11.12 62.55 6.20
N ASN A 232 11.44 62.24 7.46
CA ASN A 232 11.54 60.86 7.91
C ASN A 232 10.16 60.21 7.73
N GLY A 233 9.98 59.50 6.63
CA GLY A 233 8.88 58.56 6.47
C GLY A 233 8.81 57.65 7.68
N VAL A 234 7.63 57.13 7.97
CA VAL A 234 7.35 56.37 9.20
C VAL A 234 8.09 55.03 9.17
N TRP A 235 9.39 55.07 9.48
CA TRP A 235 10.34 53.96 9.40
C TRP A 235 9.93 52.78 10.28
N PHE A 236 9.19 53.05 11.36
CA PHE A 236 8.59 52.02 12.22
C PHE A 236 7.62 51.09 11.47
N TRP A 237 6.86 51.57 10.48
CA TRP A 237 5.94 50.72 9.71
C TRP A 237 6.71 49.69 8.87
N TYR A 238 7.92 50.01 8.42
CA TYR A 238 8.79 49.09 7.68
C TYR A 238 9.36 47.97 8.56
N ALA A 239 9.41 48.15 9.89
CA ALA A 239 9.85 47.11 10.83
C ALA A 239 8.73 46.12 11.22
N ILE A 240 7.46 46.52 11.09
CA ILE A 240 6.31 45.69 11.48
C ILE A 240 6.04 44.58 10.44
N GLY A 241 6.16 44.89 9.14
CA GLY A 241 5.94 43.93 8.06
C GLY A 241 6.78 42.64 8.17
N PRO A 242 8.11 42.72 8.31
CA PRO A 242 8.97 41.55 8.49
C PRO A 242 8.58 40.70 9.71
N LEU A 243 8.14 41.36 10.80
CA LEU A 243 7.76 40.68 12.04
C LEU A 243 6.51 39.82 11.84
N ILE A 244 5.50 40.37 11.18
CA ILE A 244 4.25 39.66 10.87
C ILE A 244 4.57 38.47 9.95
N ILE A 245 5.34 38.70 8.89
CA ILE A 245 5.69 37.65 7.91
C ILE A 245 6.45 36.51 8.58
N ALA A 246 7.46 36.81 9.40
CA ALA A 246 8.22 35.78 10.11
C ALA A 246 7.34 34.92 11.01
N ASN A 247 6.43 35.55 11.76
CA ASN A 247 5.54 34.83 12.69
C ASN A 247 4.47 34.01 11.96
N VAL A 248 3.88 34.54 10.88
CA VAL A 248 2.91 33.81 10.04
C VAL A 248 3.59 32.62 9.37
N PHE A 249 4.78 32.84 8.80
CA PHE A 249 5.56 31.79 8.16
C PHE A 249 5.95 30.67 9.14
N TYR A 250 6.42 31.04 10.32
CA TYR A 250 6.72 30.08 11.39
C TYR A 250 5.48 29.29 11.82
N TYR A 251 4.33 29.96 11.98
CA TYR A 251 3.06 29.30 12.33
C TYR A 251 2.65 28.27 11.27
N LEU A 252 2.65 28.65 9.98
CA LEU A 252 2.27 27.76 8.88
C LEU A 252 3.20 26.54 8.76
N ASN A 253 4.51 26.74 8.90
CA ASN A 253 5.49 25.65 8.88
C ASN A 253 5.34 24.69 10.06
N ARG A 254 5.02 25.22 11.24
CA ARG A 254 4.76 24.39 12.42
C ARG A 254 3.50 23.55 12.24
N GLN A 255 2.40 24.16 11.80
CA GLN A 255 1.14 23.43 11.58
C GLN A 255 1.31 22.33 10.53
N GLY A 256 2.03 22.60 9.44
CA GLY A 256 2.39 21.61 8.44
C GLY A 256 3.11 20.40 9.00
N ARG A 257 4.17 20.64 9.80
CA ARG A 257 4.94 19.56 10.44
C ARG A 257 4.10 18.72 11.40
N GLN A 258 3.20 19.34 12.16
CA GLN A 258 2.30 18.60 13.05
C GLN A 258 1.30 17.73 12.28
N LEU A 259 0.73 18.25 11.20
CA LEU A 259 -0.20 17.50 10.36
C LEU A 259 0.50 16.31 9.69
N SER A 260 1.69 16.53 9.14
CA SER A 260 2.49 15.46 8.51
C SER A 260 2.85 14.35 9.50
N ARG A 261 3.22 14.68 10.74
CA ARG A 261 3.47 13.69 11.80
C ARG A 261 2.22 12.87 12.12
N LYS A 262 1.05 13.51 12.27
CA LYS A 262 -0.22 12.82 12.53
C LYS A 262 -0.60 11.87 11.40
N ILE A 263 -0.43 12.29 10.15
CA ILE A 263 -0.72 11.45 8.99
C ILE A 263 0.20 10.22 9.00
N SER A 264 1.50 10.41 9.20
CA SER A 264 2.46 9.30 9.25
C SER A 264 2.16 8.32 10.40
N GLU A 265 1.74 8.82 11.55
CA GLU A 265 1.33 7.98 12.69
C GLU A 265 0.06 7.19 12.38
N GLN A 266 -0.92 7.80 11.71
CA GLN A 266 -2.14 7.12 11.26
C GLN A 266 -1.86 6.04 10.23
N GLU A 267 -0.97 6.31 9.26
CA GLU A 267 -0.54 5.33 8.25
C GLU A 267 0.12 4.11 8.92
N TYR A 268 0.99 4.35 9.92
CA TYR A 268 1.62 3.27 10.69
C TYR A 268 0.60 2.43 11.48
N GLN A 269 -0.36 3.07 12.13
CA GLN A 269 -1.42 2.36 12.86
C GLN A 269 -2.29 1.51 11.94
N LEU A 270 -2.63 2.03 10.76
CA LEU A 270 -3.42 1.31 9.76
C LEU A 270 -2.69 0.06 9.28
N LEU A 271 -1.39 0.19 8.97
CA LEU A 271 -0.54 -0.93 8.56
C LEU A 271 -0.47 -2.03 9.64
N ASN A 272 -0.31 -1.64 10.91
CA ASN A 272 -0.31 -2.60 12.01
C ASN A 272 -1.65 -3.31 12.19
N LEU A 273 -2.75 -2.59 12.06
CA LEU A 273 -4.09 -3.16 12.16
C LEU A 273 -4.36 -4.14 11.03
N GLU A 274 -3.92 -3.82 9.81
CA GLU A 274 -3.98 -4.74 8.67
C GLU A 274 -3.16 -6.00 8.92
N LYS A 275 -1.91 -5.89 9.40
CA LYS A 275 -1.07 -7.03 9.75
C LYS A 275 -1.72 -7.93 10.80
N LEU A 276 -2.33 -7.34 11.84
CA LEU A 276 -3.06 -8.09 12.87
C LEU A 276 -4.31 -8.77 12.32
N LYS A 277 -5.04 -8.11 11.41
CA LYS A 277 -6.20 -8.70 10.75
C LYS A 277 -5.80 -9.92 9.91
N THR A 278 -4.80 -9.79 9.04
CA THR A 278 -4.25 -10.88 8.22
C THR A 278 -3.83 -12.06 9.09
N ARG A 279 -3.18 -11.78 10.23
CA ARG A 279 -2.80 -12.81 11.21
C ARG A 279 -3.98 -13.53 11.82
N ALA A 280 -5.00 -12.79 12.28
CA ALA A 280 -6.21 -13.40 12.82
C ALA A 280 -6.97 -14.24 11.79
N GLU A 281 -6.98 -13.82 10.51
CA GLU A 281 -7.55 -14.59 9.41
C GLU A 281 -6.77 -15.90 9.21
N LEU A 282 -5.44 -15.87 9.18
CA LEU A 282 -4.60 -17.08 9.07
C LEU A 282 -4.80 -18.05 10.24
N ASP A 283 -4.83 -17.54 11.48
CA ASP A 283 -5.04 -18.35 12.68
C ASP A 283 -6.42 -19.04 12.65
N ALA A 284 -7.46 -18.33 12.22
CA ALA A 284 -8.81 -18.88 12.08
C ALA A 284 -8.90 -19.97 11.00
N LEU A 285 -8.14 -19.85 9.90
CA LEU A 285 -8.07 -20.89 8.87
C LEU A 285 -7.34 -22.15 9.36
N GLN A 286 -6.38 -22.01 10.28
CA GLN A 286 -5.60 -23.13 10.83
C GLN A 286 -6.28 -23.87 11.99
N ALA A 287 -7.06 -23.18 12.83
CA ALA A 287 -7.61 -23.74 14.07
C ALA A 287 -8.71 -24.82 13.91
N ARG A 288 -9.05 -25.23 12.68
CA ARG A 288 -10.21 -26.09 12.42
C ARG A 288 -9.81 -27.57 12.32
N ILE A 289 -9.93 -28.30 13.43
CA ILE A 289 -9.90 -29.78 13.43
C ILE A 289 -11.21 -30.32 12.85
N ASN A 290 -11.18 -31.35 12.00
CA ASN A 290 -12.39 -32.02 11.52
C ASN A 290 -13.01 -32.89 12.62
N PRO A 291 -14.17 -32.51 13.21
CA PRO A 291 -14.77 -33.27 14.31
C PRO A 291 -15.22 -34.66 13.86
N HIS A 292 -15.66 -34.79 12.61
CA HIS A 292 -16.16 -36.05 12.07
C HIS A 292 -15.05 -37.10 11.93
N PHE A 293 -13.85 -36.69 11.47
CA PHE A 293 -12.67 -37.55 11.46
C PHE A 293 -12.36 -38.09 12.86
N LEU A 294 -12.38 -37.21 13.88
CA LEU A 294 -12.09 -37.60 15.25
C LEU A 294 -13.10 -38.61 15.80
N TYR A 295 -14.40 -38.37 15.60
CA TYR A 295 -15.44 -39.33 16.01
C TYR A 295 -15.25 -40.69 15.34
N ASN A 296 -14.94 -40.72 14.04
CA ASN A 296 -14.72 -41.97 13.32
C ASN A 296 -13.47 -42.71 13.81
N ALA A 297 -12.38 -41.99 14.07
CA ALA A 297 -11.16 -42.58 14.58
C ALA A 297 -11.39 -43.22 15.95
N LEU A 298 -12.09 -42.52 16.87
CA LEU A 298 -12.42 -43.05 18.19
C LEU A 298 -13.34 -44.28 18.13
N ASN A 299 -14.34 -44.28 17.23
CA ASN A 299 -15.22 -45.43 17.03
C ASN A 299 -14.47 -46.65 16.47
N SER A 300 -13.53 -46.42 15.55
CA SER A 300 -12.67 -47.48 15.03
C SER A 300 -11.77 -48.05 16.11
N ILE A 301 -11.16 -47.21 16.96
CA ILE A 301 -10.40 -47.68 18.14
C ILE A 301 -11.31 -48.52 19.03
N ALA A 302 -12.50 -48.03 19.38
CA ALA A 302 -13.43 -48.76 20.26
C ALA A 302 -13.83 -50.15 19.70
N SER A 303 -13.98 -50.28 18.38
CA SER A 303 -14.24 -51.57 17.73
C SER A 303 -13.01 -52.47 17.73
N LEU A 304 -11.83 -51.92 17.43
CA LEU A 304 -10.57 -52.66 17.31
C LEU A 304 -10.05 -53.15 18.67
N VAL A 305 -10.32 -52.45 19.78
CA VAL A 305 -9.81 -52.83 21.11
C VAL A 305 -10.13 -54.28 21.50
N HIS A 306 -11.25 -54.82 21.02
CA HIS A 306 -11.62 -56.23 21.28
C HIS A 306 -11.29 -57.18 20.12
N GLU A 307 -11.23 -56.70 18.87
CA GLU A 307 -10.99 -57.53 17.69
C GLU A 307 -9.50 -57.68 17.34
N ASP A 308 -8.75 -56.58 17.40
CA ASP A 308 -7.34 -56.48 17.03
C ASP A 308 -6.67 -55.39 17.90
N PRO A 309 -6.23 -55.75 19.12
CA PRO A 309 -5.67 -54.80 20.08
C PRO A 309 -4.41 -54.09 19.57
N ASP A 310 -3.60 -54.78 18.76
CA ASP A 310 -2.37 -54.23 18.20
C ASP A 310 -2.69 -53.09 17.21
N LYS A 311 -3.69 -53.28 16.32
CA LYS A 311 -4.17 -52.20 15.45
C LYS A 311 -4.83 -51.05 16.23
N ALA A 312 -5.51 -51.34 17.33
CA ALA A 312 -6.09 -50.30 18.19
C ALA A 312 -4.99 -49.43 18.84
N GLU A 313 -3.90 -50.06 19.29
CA GLU A 313 -2.72 -49.36 19.80
C GLU A 313 -2.05 -48.53 18.70
N GLU A 314 -1.81 -49.11 17.52
CA GLU A 314 -1.27 -48.40 16.35
C GLU A 314 -2.10 -47.14 16.03
N MET A 315 -3.42 -47.29 15.94
CA MET A 315 -4.33 -46.19 15.66
C MET A 315 -4.28 -45.10 16.73
N THR A 316 -4.15 -45.47 18.00
CA THR A 316 -4.02 -44.53 19.13
C THR A 316 -2.72 -43.73 19.04
N LEU A 317 -1.60 -44.39 18.73
CA LEU A 317 -0.30 -43.75 18.56
C LEU A 317 -0.29 -42.80 17.35
N LEU A 318 -0.86 -43.23 16.22
CA LEU A 318 -1.01 -42.40 15.03
C LEU A 318 -1.87 -41.16 15.31
N LEU A 319 -2.96 -41.30 16.05
CA LEU A 319 -3.82 -40.18 16.44
C LEU A 319 -3.07 -39.20 17.36
N SER A 320 -2.31 -39.71 18.33
CA SER A 320 -1.44 -38.89 19.19
C SER A 320 -0.38 -38.13 18.37
N LYS A 321 0.26 -38.80 17.41
CA LYS A 321 1.22 -38.20 16.48
C LYS A 321 0.56 -37.08 15.65
N LEU A 322 -0.64 -37.31 15.11
CA LEU A 322 -1.43 -36.31 14.38
C LEU A 322 -1.76 -35.07 15.25
N PHE A 323 -2.23 -35.28 16.48
CA PHE A 323 -2.54 -34.20 17.42
C PHE A 323 -1.32 -33.37 17.79
N ARG A 324 -0.15 -34.01 17.91
CA ARG A 324 1.11 -33.29 18.15
C ARG A 324 1.45 -32.34 17.00
N TYR A 325 1.14 -32.68 15.74
CA TYR A 325 1.34 -31.75 14.62
C TYR A 325 0.36 -30.58 14.65
N THR A 326 -0.91 -30.81 15.03
CA THR A 326 -1.93 -29.76 15.05
C THR A 326 -1.82 -28.83 16.27
N THR A 327 -1.26 -29.30 17.39
CA THR A 327 -1.17 -28.55 18.66
C THR A 327 0.26 -28.14 19.05
N GLY A 328 1.29 -28.79 18.50
CA GLY A 328 2.63 -28.83 19.10
C GLY A 328 3.69 -27.88 18.54
N ARG A 329 3.42 -27.02 17.54
CA ARG A 329 4.45 -26.10 17.04
C ARG A 329 4.38 -24.73 17.72
N LYS A 330 5.33 -24.51 18.63
CA LYS A 330 5.57 -23.24 19.33
C LYS A 330 6.06 -22.08 18.45
N ASN A 331 6.38 -22.34 17.18
CA ASN A 331 6.83 -21.28 16.28
C ASN A 331 5.64 -20.65 15.57
N ASN A 332 5.51 -19.33 15.76
CA ASN A 332 4.57 -18.42 15.09
C ASN A 332 4.73 -18.36 13.55
N ASP A 333 5.49 -19.26 12.95
CA ASP A 333 5.75 -19.29 11.52
C ASP A 333 4.61 -19.99 10.79
N TYR A 334 4.06 -19.32 9.78
CA TYR A 334 3.02 -19.89 8.91
C TYR A 334 3.56 -20.93 7.95
N PHE A 335 4.89 -21.03 7.83
CA PHE A 335 5.61 -21.89 6.91
C PHE A 335 6.26 -23.08 7.62
N ASP A 336 6.45 -24.15 6.88
CA ASP A 336 7.05 -25.39 7.32
C ASP A 336 7.62 -26.17 6.13
N THR A 337 8.50 -27.12 6.37
CA THR A 337 9.10 -27.90 5.29
C THR A 337 8.07 -28.81 4.63
N ILE A 338 8.22 -29.04 3.32
CA ILE A 338 7.41 -30.04 2.60
C ILE A 338 7.51 -31.41 3.27
N GLU A 339 8.68 -31.79 3.78
CA GLU A 339 8.89 -33.02 4.55
C GLU A 339 7.90 -33.16 5.71
N ASN A 340 7.74 -32.10 6.50
CA ASN A 340 6.86 -32.07 7.65
C ASN A 340 5.38 -32.12 7.26
N GLU A 341 5.00 -31.41 6.20
CA GLU A 341 3.63 -31.46 5.66
C GLU A 341 3.30 -32.86 5.13
N LEU A 342 4.26 -33.51 4.43
CA LEU A 342 4.13 -34.89 3.95
C LEU A 342 4.06 -35.90 5.11
N GLU A 343 4.87 -35.75 6.15
CA GLU A 343 4.83 -36.65 7.31
C GLU A 343 3.45 -36.60 8.00
N MET A 344 2.86 -35.42 8.10
CA MET A 344 1.49 -35.24 8.60
C MET A 344 0.46 -35.90 7.68
N VAL A 345 0.56 -35.69 6.36
CA VAL A 345 -0.33 -36.31 5.36
C VAL A 345 -0.23 -37.84 5.38
N GLN A 346 0.97 -38.40 5.48
CA GLN A 346 1.20 -39.84 5.60
C GLN A 346 0.61 -40.39 6.89
N THR A 347 0.81 -39.70 8.02
CA THR A 347 0.21 -40.09 9.30
C THR A 347 -1.32 -40.10 9.20
N TYR A 348 -1.91 -39.08 8.58
CA TYR A 348 -3.35 -39.01 8.35
C TYR A 348 -3.87 -40.16 7.46
N LEU A 349 -3.20 -40.42 6.34
CA LEU A 349 -3.55 -41.52 5.43
C LEU A 349 -3.42 -42.88 6.09
N GLN A 350 -2.43 -43.07 6.97
CA GLN A 350 -2.27 -44.30 7.74
C GLN A 350 -3.43 -44.52 8.72
N VAL A 351 -3.89 -43.47 9.43
CA VAL A 351 -5.09 -43.55 10.29
C VAL A 351 -6.31 -44.00 9.48
N GLU A 352 -6.52 -43.41 8.30
CA GLU A 352 -7.64 -43.79 7.43
C GLU A 352 -7.44 -45.19 6.82
N LYS A 353 -6.21 -45.63 6.56
CA LYS A 353 -5.92 -46.99 6.09
C LYS A 353 -6.27 -48.04 7.14
N VAL A 354 -6.01 -47.78 8.42
CA VAL A 354 -6.45 -48.68 9.50
C VAL A 354 -7.99 -48.81 9.50
N ARG A 355 -8.70 -47.71 9.26
CA ARG A 355 -10.18 -47.68 9.21
C ARG A 355 -10.78 -48.34 7.97
N PHE A 356 -10.21 -48.10 6.79
CA PHE A 356 -10.71 -48.63 5.52
C PHE A 356 -10.11 -50.00 5.15
N GLY A 357 -9.10 -50.47 5.89
CA GLY A 357 -8.39 -51.72 5.64
C GLY A 357 -7.79 -51.76 4.24
N ASP A 358 -7.85 -52.92 3.60
CA ASP A 358 -7.31 -53.15 2.25
C ASP A 358 -8.03 -52.38 1.14
N ARG A 359 -9.12 -51.68 1.46
CA ARG A 359 -9.86 -50.85 0.50
C ARG A 359 -9.16 -49.54 0.19
N LEU A 360 -8.27 -49.05 1.05
CA LEU A 360 -7.52 -47.81 0.82
C LEU A 360 -6.05 -48.13 0.52
N GLN A 361 -5.61 -47.77 -0.67
CA GLN A 361 -4.20 -47.75 -1.05
C GLN A 361 -3.74 -46.31 -1.22
N PHE A 362 -2.53 -46.00 -0.77
CA PHE A 362 -1.95 -44.70 -1.02
C PHE A 362 -0.46 -44.79 -1.34
N ASP A 363 0.03 -43.82 -2.10
CA ASP A 363 1.44 -43.65 -2.43
C ASP A 363 1.84 -42.17 -2.32
N VAL A 364 3.09 -41.91 -1.96
CA VAL A 364 3.67 -40.57 -1.81
C VAL A 364 4.97 -40.53 -2.59
N GLU A 365 4.96 -39.79 -3.69
CA GLU A 365 6.06 -39.69 -4.63
C GLU A 365 6.63 -38.26 -4.62
N VAL A 366 7.94 -38.13 -4.39
CA VAL A 366 8.66 -36.84 -4.48
C VAL A 366 9.74 -36.98 -5.56
N ALA A 367 9.65 -36.15 -6.61
CA ALA A 367 10.51 -36.27 -7.78
C ALA A 367 11.99 -35.97 -7.49
N ASN A 368 12.27 -35.05 -6.56
CA ASN A 368 13.61 -34.71 -6.09
C ASN A 368 13.59 -34.51 -4.57
N GLN A 369 14.50 -35.17 -3.84
CA GLN A 369 14.59 -35.06 -2.38
C GLN A 369 14.92 -33.65 -1.89
N GLU A 370 15.57 -32.81 -2.70
CA GLU A 370 15.84 -31.40 -2.37
C GLU A 370 14.56 -30.58 -2.19
N LEU A 371 13.44 -31.02 -2.76
CA LEU A 371 12.15 -30.34 -2.58
C LEU A 371 11.65 -30.47 -1.14
N ASN A 372 12.05 -31.51 -0.40
CA ASN A 372 11.58 -31.74 0.97
C ASN A 372 11.94 -30.60 1.92
N SER A 373 13.04 -29.88 1.68
CA SER A 373 13.47 -28.76 2.52
C SER A 373 12.78 -27.44 2.21
N LEU A 374 12.05 -27.32 1.10
CA LEU A 374 11.37 -26.07 0.75
C LEU A 374 10.29 -25.71 1.77
N LEU A 375 10.22 -24.43 2.14
CA LEU A 375 9.22 -23.92 3.05
C LEU A 375 7.92 -23.58 2.34
N VAL A 376 6.84 -24.27 2.72
CA VAL A 376 5.48 -24.06 2.21
C VAL A 376 4.53 -23.72 3.36
N PRO A 377 3.37 -23.09 3.10
CA PRO A 377 2.42 -22.80 4.16
C PRO A 377 1.92 -24.10 4.79
N LYS A 378 1.81 -24.11 6.13
CA LYS A 378 1.29 -25.26 6.88
C LYS A 378 -0.15 -25.61 6.46
N PHE A 379 -0.47 -26.90 6.46
CA PHE A 379 -1.83 -27.43 6.26
C PHE A 379 -2.41 -27.05 4.89
N ILE A 380 -1.66 -27.29 3.82
CA ILE A 380 -2.11 -27.09 2.42
C ILE A 380 -2.44 -28.42 1.73
N LEU A 381 -1.73 -29.50 2.06
CA LEU A 381 -1.96 -30.82 1.46
C LEU A 381 -3.05 -31.59 2.22
N GLN A 382 -3.04 -31.52 3.55
CA GLN A 382 -3.98 -32.27 4.39
C GLN A 382 -5.46 -32.07 3.99
N PRO A 383 -5.98 -30.83 3.77
CA PRO A 383 -7.40 -30.68 3.45
C PRO A 383 -7.75 -31.22 2.06
N ILE A 384 -6.79 -31.26 1.13
CA ILE A 384 -6.99 -31.87 -0.20
C ILE A 384 -7.11 -33.39 -0.07
N VAL A 385 -6.21 -34.00 0.69
CA VAL A 385 -6.23 -35.44 0.97
C VAL A 385 -7.50 -35.84 1.75
N GLU A 386 -7.90 -35.03 2.72
CA GLU A 386 -9.17 -35.21 3.44
C GLU A 386 -10.37 -35.19 2.47
N ASN A 387 -10.39 -34.22 1.55
CA ASN A 387 -11.44 -34.14 0.53
C ASN A 387 -11.44 -35.36 -0.40
N ALA A 388 -10.27 -35.86 -0.80
CA ALA A 388 -10.15 -37.07 -1.62
C ALA A 388 -10.75 -38.30 -0.92
N ILE A 389 -10.47 -38.48 0.38
CA ILE A 389 -11.06 -39.59 1.17
C ILE A 389 -12.57 -39.40 1.34
N LYS A 390 -12.98 -38.22 1.79
CA LYS A 390 -14.37 -37.95 2.16
C LYS A 390 -15.31 -37.95 0.97
N HIS A 391 -14.91 -37.36 -0.15
CA HIS A 391 -15.78 -37.20 -1.32
C HIS A 391 -15.47 -38.18 -2.45
N GLY A 392 -14.25 -38.71 -2.50
CA GLY A 392 -13.83 -39.75 -3.45
C GLY A 392 -14.02 -41.14 -2.88
N ILE A 393 -13.11 -41.54 -1.99
CA ILE A 393 -12.97 -42.94 -1.53
C ILE A 393 -14.19 -43.44 -0.77
N SER A 394 -14.82 -42.61 0.07
CA SER A 394 -16.00 -43.02 0.86
C SER A 394 -17.21 -43.41 0.01
N LYS A 395 -17.28 -42.93 -1.25
CA LYS A 395 -18.39 -43.17 -2.18
C LYS A 395 -18.14 -44.35 -3.13
N LEU A 396 -16.90 -44.84 -3.19
CA LEU A 396 -16.55 -46.01 -3.99
C LEU A 396 -16.97 -47.28 -3.24
N ALA A 397 -17.52 -48.25 -3.97
CA ALA A 397 -17.70 -49.61 -3.48
C ALA A 397 -16.38 -50.41 -3.57
N ASP A 398 -15.60 -50.15 -4.62
CA ASP A 398 -14.34 -50.83 -4.92
C ASP A 398 -13.13 -50.22 -4.19
N GLN A 399 -11.91 -50.66 -4.54
CA GLN A 399 -10.66 -50.15 -3.96
C GLN A 399 -10.43 -48.68 -4.31
N GLY A 400 -10.17 -47.88 -3.28
CA GLY A 400 -9.75 -46.49 -3.37
C GLY A 400 -8.23 -46.36 -3.44
N LYS A 401 -7.75 -45.49 -4.33
CA LYS A 401 -6.33 -45.16 -4.48
C LYS A 401 -6.12 -43.65 -4.39
N ILE A 402 -5.19 -43.23 -3.55
CA ILE A 402 -4.72 -41.83 -3.44
C ILE A 402 -3.23 -41.77 -3.78
N ILE A 403 -2.81 -40.81 -4.60
CA ILE A 403 -1.39 -40.61 -4.91
C ILE A 403 -1.05 -39.15 -4.66
N VAL A 404 -0.10 -38.89 -3.76
CA VAL A 404 0.44 -37.55 -3.53
C VAL A 404 1.74 -37.44 -4.32
N LYS A 405 1.81 -36.49 -5.26
CA LYS A 405 3.01 -36.24 -6.08
C LYS A 405 3.53 -34.83 -5.86
N ILE A 406 4.84 -34.71 -5.64
CA ILE A 406 5.52 -33.42 -5.54
C ILE A 406 6.64 -33.37 -6.56
N TYR A 407 6.62 -32.34 -7.40
CA TYR A 407 7.62 -32.14 -8.45
C TYR A 407 7.80 -30.67 -8.79
N GLU A 408 8.90 -30.35 -9.47
CA GLU A 408 9.18 -29.03 -10.00
C GLU A 408 9.11 -29.08 -11.53
N GLU A 409 8.40 -28.14 -12.14
CA GLU A 409 8.38 -27.96 -13.59
C GLU A 409 8.42 -26.46 -13.94
N LYS A 410 9.33 -26.05 -14.84
CA LYS A 410 9.41 -24.67 -15.37
C LYS A 410 9.47 -23.59 -14.28
N GLY A 411 10.12 -23.86 -13.15
CA GLY A 411 10.26 -22.93 -12.02
C GLY A 411 9.03 -22.84 -11.11
N TRP A 412 8.06 -23.75 -11.27
CA TRP A 412 6.91 -23.91 -10.38
C TRP A 412 7.06 -25.20 -9.58
N LEU A 413 6.79 -25.10 -8.28
CA LEU A 413 6.56 -26.23 -7.41
C LEU A 413 5.11 -26.69 -7.56
N HIS A 414 4.94 -27.97 -7.87
CA HIS A 414 3.64 -28.62 -7.97
C HIS A 414 3.43 -29.60 -6.82
N LEU A 415 2.29 -29.46 -6.15
CA LEU A 415 1.82 -30.28 -5.05
C LEU A 415 0.49 -30.92 -5.48
N CYS A 416 0.56 -32.13 -6.01
CA CYS A 416 -0.56 -32.82 -6.64
C CYS A 416 -1.13 -33.92 -5.75
N VAL A 417 -2.45 -34.00 -5.65
CA VAL A 417 -3.15 -35.14 -5.04
C VAL A 417 -4.09 -35.74 -6.07
N HIS A 418 -3.86 -37.00 -6.42
CA HIS A 418 -4.69 -37.78 -7.32
C HIS A 418 -5.57 -38.74 -6.52
N ASP A 419 -6.82 -38.92 -6.96
CA ASP A 419 -7.72 -39.94 -6.43
C ASP A 419 -8.53 -40.61 -7.54
N ASN A 420 -8.94 -41.86 -7.34
CA ASN A 420 -9.76 -42.61 -8.29
C ASN A 420 -11.28 -42.52 -8.00
N GLY A 421 -11.71 -41.57 -7.18
CA GLY A 421 -13.13 -41.34 -6.86
C GLY A 421 -13.90 -40.67 -7.99
N PRO A 422 -15.21 -40.40 -7.79
CA PRO A 422 -16.05 -39.73 -8.79
C PRO A 422 -15.47 -38.37 -9.22
N LEU A 423 -15.63 -38.03 -10.50
CA LEU A 423 -15.18 -36.76 -11.07
C LEU A 423 -15.77 -35.55 -10.32
N PHE A 424 -15.06 -34.43 -10.33
CA PHE A 424 -15.57 -33.16 -9.84
C PHE A 424 -16.74 -32.72 -10.72
N SER A 425 -17.90 -32.42 -10.13
CA SER A 425 -19.08 -31.96 -10.89
C SER A 425 -18.95 -30.50 -11.29
N ASP A 426 -19.38 -30.15 -12.50
CA ASP A 426 -19.39 -28.75 -13.03
C ASP A 426 -20.18 -27.75 -12.16
N THR A 427 -21.08 -28.24 -11.31
CA THR A 427 -21.95 -27.43 -10.43
C THR A 427 -21.47 -27.34 -8.98
N MET A 428 -20.46 -28.12 -8.58
CA MET A 428 -19.88 -27.97 -7.25
C MET A 428 -18.97 -26.75 -7.26
N GLY A 429 -19.41 -25.66 -6.63
CA GLY A 429 -18.47 -24.70 -6.10
C GLY A 429 -17.46 -25.45 -5.22
N ALA A 430 -16.18 -25.13 -5.35
CA ALA A 430 -15.11 -25.71 -4.54
C ALA A 430 -15.55 -25.79 -3.06
N GLY A 431 -15.57 -27.01 -2.50
CA GLY A 431 -15.99 -27.22 -1.11
C GLY A 431 -15.18 -26.33 -0.16
N TYR A 432 -15.73 -26.05 1.02
CA TYR A 432 -15.16 -25.09 1.98
C TYR A 432 -13.63 -25.28 2.22
N GLY A 433 -13.14 -26.53 2.24
CA GLY A 433 -11.71 -26.83 2.41
C GLY A 433 -10.81 -26.34 1.27
N ILE A 434 -11.25 -26.46 0.01
CA ILE A 434 -10.48 -25.99 -1.15
C ILE A 434 -10.47 -24.47 -1.20
N ARG A 435 -11.62 -23.83 -0.92
CA ARG A 435 -11.72 -22.37 -0.84
C ARG A 435 -10.82 -21.80 0.24
N SER A 436 -10.74 -22.44 1.41
CA SER A 436 -9.83 -22.06 2.50
C SER A 436 -8.36 -22.12 2.09
N ILE A 437 -7.97 -23.10 1.27
CA ILE A 437 -6.60 -23.19 0.74
C ILE A 437 -6.36 -22.08 -0.28
N GLN A 438 -7.32 -21.84 -1.18
CA GLN A 438 -7.22 -20.77 -2.17
C GLN A 438 -7.09 -19.39 -1.51
N ASP A 439 -7.90 -19.11 -0.49
CA ASP A 439 -7.84 -17.86 0.27
C ASP A 439 -6.48 -17.72 0.99
N LYS A 440 -5.94 -18.81 1.58
CA LYS A 440 -4.61 -18.83 2.21
C LYS A 440 -3.48 -18.58 1.20
N LEU A 441 -3.49 -19.28 0.06
CA LEU A 441 -2.47 -19.13 -0.99
C LEU A 441 -2.48 -17.71 -1.55
N LYS A 442 -3.67 -17.15 -1.79
CA LYS A 442 -3.82 -15.78 -2.26
C LYS A 442 -3.29 -14.76 -1.25
N LEU A 443 -3.53 -14.98 0.04
CA LEU A 443 -3.06 -14.10 1.10
C LEU A 443 -1.53 -14.10 1.25
N LEU A 444 -0.89 -15.25 1.01
CA LEU A 444 0.55 -15.43 1.21
C LEU A 444 1.38 -15.17 -0.05
N TYR A 445 0.88 -15.56 -1.22
CA TYR A 445 1.61 -15.54 -2.49
C TYR A 445 0.94 -14.71 -3.60
N GLY A 446 -0.28 -14.20 -3.39
CA GLY A 446 -1.00 -13.45 -4.42
C GLY A 446 -1.26 -14.29 -5.67
N GLU A 447 -0.77 -13.83 -6.83
CA GLU A 447 -0.89 -14.51 -8.12
C GLU A 447 0.25 -15.53 -8.38
N ASP A 448 1.24 -15.60 -7.49
CA ASP A 448 2.35 -16.55 -7.59
C ASP A 448 2.00 -17.93 -7.03
N ALA A 449 0.75 -18.16 -6.65
CA ALA A 449 0.22 -19.47 -6.31
C ALA A 449 -1.20 -19.67 -6.84
N THR A 450 -1.47 -20.85 -7.39
CA THR A 450 -2.78 -21.25 -7.91
C THR A 450 -3.17 -22.64 -7.42
N ILE A 451 -4.48 -22.91 -7.40
CA ILE A 451 -5.03 -24.23 -7.14
C ILE A 451 -5.98 -24.60 -8.28
N GLU A 452 -5.76 -25.75 -8.88
CA GLU A 452 -6.50 -26.24 -10.04
C GLU A 452 -7.09 -27.62 -9.75
N LEU A 453 -8.32 -27.85 -10.23
CA LEU A 453 -8.96 -29.16 -10.20
C LEU A 453 -9.01 -29.71 -11.62
N HIS A 454 -8.40 -30.86 -11.84
CA HIS A 454 -8.41 -31.54 -13.13
C HIS A 454 -9.25 -32.81 -13.03
N ASN A 455 -10.06 -33.06 -14.05
CA ASN A 455 -10.80 -34.32 -14.23
C ASN A 455 -10.14 -35.24 -15.27
N ASP A 456 -9.36 -34.67 -16.20
CA ASP A 456 -8.73 -35.36 -17.33
C ASP A 456 -7.25 -34.94 -17.45
N PRO A 457 -6.30 -35.84 -17.76
CA PRO A 457 -6.48 -37.27 -18.06
C PRO A 457 -6.65 -38.15 -16.80
N ILE A 458 -6.30 -37.63 -15.62
CA ILE A 458 -6.46 -38.29 -14.33
C ILE A 458 -7.01 -37.25 -13.36
N LYS A 459 -8.02 -37.62 -12.57
CA LYS A 459 -8.58 -36.76 -11.55
C LYS A 459 -7.52 -36.33 -10.54
N SER A 460 -7.32 -35.02 -10.39
CA SER A 460 -6.34 -34.46 -9.46
C SER A 460 -6.71 -33.07 -8.96
N VAL A 461 -6.15 -32.72 -7.80
CA VAL A 461 -6.06 -31.34 -7.33
C VAL A 461 -4.59 -30.97 -7.32
N ASN A 462 -4.23 -29.89 -7.99
CA ASN A 462 -2.86 -29.41 -8.14
C ASN A 462 -2.73 -28.02 -7.51
N ILE A 463 -1.85 -27.87 -6.53
CA ILE A 463 -1.38 -26.56 -6.08
C ILE A 463 -0.07 -26.26 -6.81
N SER A 464 -0.01 -25.12 -7.50
CA SER A 464 1.20 -24.64 -8.16
C SER A 464 1.69 -23.37 -7.46
N ILE A 465 2.97 -23.31 -7.06
CA ILE A 465 3.58 -22.14 -6.40
C ILE A 465 4.88 -21.79 -7.13
N ARG A 466 5.11 -20.51 -7.48
CA ARG A 466 6.39 -20.10 -8.07
C ARG A 466 7.51 -20.26 -7.07
N LYS A 467 8.60 -20.93 -7.49
CA LYS A 467 9.77 -21.15 -6.64
C LYS A 467 10.39 -19.84 -6.14
N ALA A 468 10.50 -18.83 -7.01
CA ALA A 468 10.99 -17.51 -6.63
C ALA A 468 10.16 -16.84 -5.52
N ALA A 469 8.85 -17.10 -5.45
CA ALA A 469 7.98 -16.59 -4.39
C ALA A 469 8.15 -17.34 -3.07
N ILE A 470 8.52 -18.63 -3.13
CA ILE A 470 8.92 -19.43 -1.96
C ILE A 470 10.21 -18.85 -1.38
N ASP A 471 11.25 -18.66 -2.20
CA ASP A 471 12.54 -18.12 -1.76
C ASP A 471 12.39 -16.71 -1.15
N ALA A 472 11.57 -15.83 -1.76
CA ALA A 472 11.27 -14.50 -1.23
C ALA A 472 10.45 -14.52 0.07
N SER A 473 9.73 -15.60 0.36
CA SER A 473 9.01 -15.80 1.61
C SER A 473 9.92 -16.29 2.73
N GLU A 474 11.01 -17.02 2.40
CA GLU A 474 12.06 -17.40 3.36
C GLU A 474 12.82 -16.18 3.88
N GLU A 475 13.16 -15.22 3.02
CA GLU A 475 13.82 -13.96 3.42
C GLU A 475 12.97 -13.07 4.33
N LYS A 476 11.64 -13.22 4.32
CA LYS A 476 10.71 -12.47 5.19
C LYS A 476 10.42 -13.17 6.52
N ALA A 477 10.71 -14.46 6.61
CA ALA A 477 10.49 -15.29 7.79
C ALA A 477 11.70 -15.27 8.75
N HIS A 478 12.89 -14.92 8.24
CA HIS A 478 14.09 -14.58 9.01
C HIS A 478 14.18 -13.07 9.28
#